data_AF-A0AAW8UAS8-F1
#
_entry.id   AF-A0AAW8UAS8-F1
#
_cell.length_a   1.000
_cell.length_b   1.000
_cell.length_c   1.000
_cell.angle_alpha   90.00
_cell.angle_beta   90.00
_cell.angle_gamma   90.00
#
_symmetry.space_group_name_H-M   'P 1'
#
loop_
_entity.id
_entity.type
_entity.pdbx_description
1 polymer ?
#
loop_
_entity_poly.entity_id
_entity_poly.type
_entity_poly.pdbx_seq_one_letter_code
_entity_poly.pdbx_strand_id
1 'polypeptide(L)'
;MKYVPSGYLWQDAERKIYSKSSNLARTGVVNLEIGEDGTPYYVQSLYKEYGISGKKRYDKFQTAVLNTVSGETKIYDLKNVPKEIDAPLTSSVASSMNSYYGKYGKGWLNSLFAKDDVKQPTSNGIYSSGAVTPLMSKTDELLYFTDFTSDDEKQDSALGYSLINARTGVMEFYRDKKGMMDSDGAIQIAEKIYPEKKWEAKMPILYNIEGTPTWIVSLLDTNGIFKGYVYISATDSDILVDGDDAEKTLQAFKVKLSLKGSNNKNTSKTDAKEVSGKVKRVNKIVIDGTETVSFMLEKDAQVYTISTSNNVYSMFLKEGDQVSFDASISSDNPMTTIDDILIEEVTPDKE
;
A
#
# COMPACT_ATOMS: atom_id res chain seq x y z
N MET A 1 -20.38 -27.75 13.43
CA MET A 1 -19.59 -27.10 14.51
C MET A 1 -20.35 -27.27 15.82
N LYS A 2 -19.69 -27.73 16.90
CA LYS A 2 -20.28 -27.93 18.23
C LYS A 2 -19.90 -26.81 19.21
N TYR A 3 -18.69 -26.27 19.08
CA TYR A 3 -18.19 -25.16 19.89
C TYR A 3 -18.23 -23.89 19.06
N VAL A 4 -19.04 -22.92 19.48
CA VAL A 4 -19.32 -21.69 18.73
C VAL A 4 -19.39 -20.49 19.67
N PRO A 5 -19.14 -19.26 19.20
CA PRO A 5 -19.44 -18.05 19.94
C PRO A 5 -20.91 -18.08 20.36
N SER A 6 -21.19 -17.71 21.61
CA SER A 6 -22.55 -17.71 22.18
C SER A 6 -23.14 -19.11 22.39
N GLY A 7 -22.34 -20.17 22.32
CA GLY A 7 -22.77 -21.50 22.72
C GLY A 7 -23.12 -21.58 24.22
N TYR A 8 -24.03 -22.47 24.60
CA TYR A 8 -24.41 -22.60 26.01
C TYR A 8 -23.28 -23.20 26.85
N LEU A 9 -22.99 -22.59 28.00
CA LEU A 9 -22.04 -23.08 29.01
C LEU A 9 -20.66 -23.43 28.43
N TRP A 10 -20.32 -24.73 28.39
CA TRP A 10 -19.02 -25.25 27.94
C TRP A 10 -18.90 -25.45 26.44
N GLN A 11 -19.97 -25.17 25.69
CA GLN A 11 -19.95 -25.12 24.23
C GLN A 11 -19.56 -23.72 23.70
N ASP A 12 -19.51 -22.72 24.58
CA ASP A 12 -19.01 -21.40 24.21
C ASP A 12 -17.52 -21.48 23.85
N ALA A 13 -17.20 -21.06 22.62
CA ALA A 13 -15.85 -21.13 22.08
C ALA A 13 -14.84 -20.30 22.90
N GLU A 14 -15.23 -19.08 23.30
CA GLU A 14 -14.36 -18.19 24.07
C GLU A 14 -14.09 -18.72 25.48
N ARG A 15 -15.13 -19.25 26.15
CA ARG A 15 -14.98 -19.89 27.46
C ARG A 15 -14.09 -21.12 27.37
N LYS A 16 -14.19 -21.89 26.29
CA LYS A 16 -13.35 -23.07 26.08
C LYS A 16 -11.89 -22.67 25.93
N ILE A 17 -11.59 -21.66 25.12
CA ILE A 17 -10.25 -21.08 24.98
C ILE A 17 -9.75 -20.56 26.32
N TYR A 18 -10.55 -19.76 27.02
CA TYR A 18 -10.21 -19.20 28.32
C TYR A 18 -9.84 -20.26 29.36
N SER A 19 -10.56 -21.39 29.39
CA SER A 19 -10.27 -22.48 30.33
C SER A 19 -8.87 -23.09 30.16
N LYS A 20 -8.27 -22.96 28.97
CA LYS A 20 -6.93 -23.46 28.64
C LYS A 20 -5.86 -22.36 28.68
N SER A 21 -6.26 -21.09 28.67
CA SER A 21 -5.37 -19.92 28.60
C SER A 21 -5.57 -18.96 29.77
N SER A 22 -5.99 -19.43 30.95
CA SER A 22 -6.39 -18.56 32.08
C SER A 22 -5.26 -17.68 32.63
N ASN A 23 -4.01 -18.02 32.35
CA ASN A 23 -2.81 -17.25 32.68
C ASN A 23 -2.42 -16.21 31.62
N LEU A 24 -3.22 -16.06 30.56
CA LEU A 24 -3.00 -15.15 29.44
C LEU A 24 -4.22 -14.22 29.28
N ALA A 25 -3.96 -12.96 28.94
CA ALA A 25 -4.99 -12.02 28.54
C ALA A 25 -5.40 -12.27 27.08
N ARG A 26 -6.63 -11.87 26.75
CA ARG A 26 -7.26 -12.03 25.43
C ARG A 26 -7.54 -10.67 24.82
N THR A 27 -7.55 -10.57 23.50
CA THR A 27 -7.85 -9.33 22.78
C THR A 27 -8.67 -9.63 21.53
N GLY A 28 -9.70 -8.83 21.32
CA GLY A 28 -10.69 -9.07 20.26
C GLY A 28 -11.53 -10.32 20.48
N VAL A 29 -12.33 -10.64 19.47
CA VAL A 29 -13.20 -11.82 19.39
C VAL A 29 -12.47 -12.99 18.73
N VAL A 30 -13.04 -14.19 18.84
CA VAL A 30 -12.56 -15.35 18.08
C VAL A 30 -12.86 -15.18 16.58
N ASN A 31 -11.88 -15.52 15.73
CA ASN A 31 -12.03 -15.55 14.28
C ASN A 31 -12.18 -16.99 13.80
N LEU A 32 -13.05 -17.21 12.81
CA LEU A 32 -13.21 -18.52 12.18
C LEU A 32 -12.16 -18.68 11.08
N GLU A 33 -11.41 -19.77 11.15
CA GLU A 33 -10.46 -20.23 10.13
C GLU A 33 -10.88 -21.62 9.65
N ILE A 34 -10.70 -21.91 8.36
CA ILE A 34 -11.04 -23.21 7.77
C ILE A 34 -9.73 -23.85 7.30
N GLY A 35 -9.39 -25.00 7.88
CA GLY A 35 -8.23 -25.76 7.43
C GLY A 35 -8.44 -26.36 6.04
N GLU A 36 -7.35 -26.79 5.39
CA GLU A 36 -7.37 -27.37 4.04
C GLU A 36 -8.27 -28.62 3.93
N ASP A 37 -8.43 -29.37 5.01
CA ASP A 37 -9.31 -30.54 5.11
C ASP A 37 -10.79 -30.19 5.36
N GLY A 38 -11.12 -28.89 5.38
CA GLY A 38 -12.43 -28.36 5.71
C GLY A 38 -12.74 -28.32 7.20
N THR A 39 -11.77 -28.66 8.07
CA THR A 39 -11.96 -28.61 9.52
C THR A 39 -12.06 -27.15 9.98
N PRO A 40 -13.14 -26.75 10.67
CA PRO A 40 -13.29 -25.39 11.17
C PRO A 40 -12.59 -25.19 12.51
N TYR A 41 -11.83 -24.11 12.63
CA TYR A 41 -11.11 -23.68 13.82
C TYR A 41 -11.54 -22.28 14.27
N TYR A 42 -11.64 -22.06 15.58
CA TYR A 42 -11.66 -20.72 16.15
C TYR A 42 -10.27 -20.32 16.62
N VAL A 43 -9.84 -19.13 16.22
CA VAL A 43 -8.52 -18.59 16.50
C VAL A 43 -8.65 -17.31 17.33
N GLN A 44 -7.84 -17.19 18.38
CA GLN A 44 -7.81 -16.00 19.22
C GLN A 44 -6.38 -15.64 19.63
N SER A 45 -6.03 -14.37 19.45
CA SER A 45 -4.76 -13.84 19.93
C SER A 45 -4.75 -13.68 21.45
N LEU A 46 -3.67 -14.14 22.06
CA LEU A 46 -3.39 -14.14 23.49
C LEU A 46 -2.10 -13.37 23.76
N TYR A 47 -2.02 -12.73 24.93
CA TYR A 47 -0.82 -12.00 25.34
C TYR A 47 -0.61 -12.02 26.84
N LYS A 48 0.61 -11.67 27.25
CA LYS A 48 0.91 -11.35 28.65
C LYS A 48 0.95 -9.84 28.83
N GLU A 49 0.63 -9.38 30.03
CA GLU A 49 0.78 -7.99 30.41
C GLU A 49 2.14 -7.73 31.08
N TYR A 50 2.62 -6.48 31.00
CA TYR A 50 3.79 -6.03 31.74
C TYR A 50 3.43 -5.73 33.21
N GLY A 51 3.72 -6.69 34.10
CA GLY A 51 3.51 -6.53 35.54
C GLY A 51 2.07 -6.13 35.87
N ILE A 52 1.90 -5.13 36.73
CA ILE A 52 0.59 -4.58 37.13
C ILE A 52 0.08 -3.45 36.23
N SER A 53 0.82 -3.09 35.17
CA SER A 53 0.52 -1.90 34.35
C SER A 53 -0.60 -2.12 33.34
N GLY A 54 -1.04 -3.36 33.13
CA GLY A 54 -2.03 -3.71 32.09
C GLY A 54 -1.52 -3.56 30.65
N LYS A 55 -0.26 -3.17 30.44
CA LYS A 55 0.29 -2.97 29.09
C LYS A 55 0.54 -4.29 28.40
N LYS A 56 0.02 -4.43 27.18
CA LYS A 56 0.22 -5.64 26.35
C LYS A 56 1.71 -5.82 26.03
N ARG A 57 2.20 -7.05 26.17
CA ARG A 57 3.52 -7.46 25.67
C ARG A 57 3.42 -7.77 24.18
N TYR A 58 3.55 -6.73 23.36
CA TYR A 58 3.46 -6.85 21.90
C TYR A 58 4.56 -7.75 21.29
N ASP A 59 5.63 -8.06 22.04
CA ASP A 59 6.72 -8.96 21.67
C ASP A 59 6.43 -10.46 21.94
N LYS A 60 5.34 -10.79 22.64
CA LYS A 60 5.04 -12.16 23.11
C LYS A 60 3.58 -12.54 22.93
N PHE A 61 3.07 -12.34 21.72
CA PHE A 61 1.77 -12.88 21.36
C PHE A 61 1.83 -14.39 21.19
N GLN A 62 0.73 -15.03 21.58
CA GLN A 62 0.45 -16.43 21.38
C GLN A 62 -0.94 -16.55 20.74
N THR A 63 -1.23 -17.71 20.16
CA THR A 63 -2.50 -17.94 19.48
C THR A 63 -3.15 -19.20 20.03
N ALA A 64 -4.38 -19.07 20.51
CA ALA A 64 -5.23 -20.22 20.77
C ALA A 64 -5.91 -20.67 19.48
N VAL A 65 -5.87 -21.97 19.22
CA VAL A 65 -6.57 -22.63 18.13
C VAL A 65 -7.51 -23.68 18.73
N LEU A 66 -8.81 -23.48 18.55
CA LEU A 66 -9.87 -24.36 19.02
C LEU A 66 -10.47 -25.09 17.82
N ASN A 67 -10.38 -26.42 17.80
CA ASN A 67 -11.16 -27.22 16.86
C ASN A 67 -12.64 -27.16 17.23
N THR A 68 -13.48 -26.62 16.34
CA THR A 68 -14.89 -26.34 16.64
C THR A 68 -15.76 -27.60 16.69
N VAL A 69 -15.25 -28.76 16.28
CA VAL A 69 -15.96 -30.05 16.28
C VAL A 69 -15.58 -30.85 17.53
N SER A 70 -14.27 -31.09 17.74
CA SER A 70 -13.79 -31.90 18.87
C SER A 70 -13.74 -31.12 20.19
N GLY A 71 -13.49 -29.81 20.14
CA GLY A 71 -13.28 -28.97 21.30
C GLY A 71 -11.86 -29.02 21.85
N GLU A 72 -10.93 -29.66 21.12
CA GLU A 72 -9.51 -29.61 21.42
C GLU A 72 -9.00 -28.18 21.23
N THR A 73 -8.26 -27.67 22.21
CA THR A 73 -7.69 -26.32 22.17
C THR A 73 -6.20 -26.42 22.42
N LYS A 74 -5.41 -25.83 21.52
CA LYS A 74 -3.96 -25.71 21.64
C LYS A 74 -3.57 -24.25 21.63
N ILE A 75 -2.51 -23.93 22.38
CA ILE A 75 -1.92 -22.59 22.43
C ILE A 75 -0.54 -22.70 21.82
N TYR A 76 -0.26 -21.84 20.85
CA TYR A 76 0.99 -21.81 20.13
C TYR A 76 1.66 -20.45 20.29
N ASP A 77 3.00 -20.45 20.31
CA ASP A 77 3.72 -19.24 19.91
C ASP A 77 3.46 -19.00 18.42
N LEU A 78 3.40 -17.73 17.99
CA LEU A 78 3.08 -17.35 16.61
C LEU A 78 3.87 -18.14 15.54
N LYS A 79 5.19 -18.30 15.76
CA LYS A 79 6.11 -19.05 14.88
C LYS A 79 5.81 -20.55 14.75
N ASN A 80 5.06 -21.12 15.68
CA ASN A 80 4.76 -22.55 15.79
C ASN A 80 3.30 -22.86 15.47
N VAL A 81 2.51 -21.85 15.06
CA VAL A 81 1.13 -22.06 14.62
C VAL A 81 1.15 -22.91 13.34
N PRO A 82 0.27 -23.93 13.24
CA PRO A 82 0.09 -24.69 12.01
C PRO A 82 -0.13 -23.81 10.78
N LYS A 83 0.27 -24.29 9.60
CA LYS A 83 0.23 -23.50 8.35
C LYS A 83 -1.20 -23.23 7.90
N GLU A 84 -2.10 -24.15 8.22
CA GLU A 84 -3.54 -24.14 7.92
C GLU A 84 -4.30 -23.01 8.64
N ILE A 85 -3.63 -22.28 9.54
CA ILE A 85 -4.17 -21.10 10.20
C ILE A 85 -3.50 -19.87 9.58
N ASP A 86 -4.25 -19.12 8.77
CA ASP A 86 -3.72 -18.01 7.96
C ASP A 86 -3.46 -16.75 8.80
N ALA A 87 -4.35 -16.45 9.75
CA ALA A 87 -4.30 -15.24 10.58
C ALA A 87 -4.14 -15.54 12.08
N PRO A 88 -3.00 -16.11 12.54
CA PRO A 88 -2.83 -16.41 13.95
C PRO A 88 -2.78 -15.16 14.83
N LEU A 89 -2.23 -14.06 14.33
CA LEU A 89 -2.42 -12.73 14.90
C LEU A 89 -3.65 -12.11 14.25
N THR A 90 -4.64 -11.76 15.07
CA THR A 90 -5.92 -11.24 14.60
C THR A 90 -5.85 -9.75 14.22
N SER A 91 -6.71 -9.32 13.30
CA SER A 91 -6.81 -7.91 12.88
C SER A 91 -7.00 -6.91 14.04
N SER A 92 -7.70 -7.32 15.09
CA SER A 92 -7.87 -6.54 16.34
C SER A 92 -6.55 -6.29 17.08
N VAL A 93 -5.61 -7.23 17.01
CA VAL A 93 -4.25 -7.05 17.55
C VAL A 93 -3.47 -6.09 16.68
N ALA A 94 -3.52 -6.27 15.36
CA ALA A 94 -2.85 -5.38 14.42
C ALA A 94 -3.31 -3.91 14.61
N SER A 95 -4.62 -3.68 14.70
CA SER A 95 -5.18 -2.37 15.06
C SER A 95 -4.61 -1.84 16.38
N SER A 96 -4.60 -2.65 17.43
CA SER A 96 -4.05 -2.25 18.74
C SER A 96 -2.54 -1.97 18.71
N MET A 97 -1.77 -2.68 17.88
CA MET A 97 -0.35 -2.45 17.65
C MET A 97 -0.12 -1.11 16.95
N ASN A 98 -0.91 -0.83 15.91
CA ASN A 98 -0.82 0.44 15.17
C ASN A 98 -1.14 1.65 16.04
N SER A 99 -2.23 1.60 16.83
CA SER A 99 -2.55 2.68 17.77
C SER A 99 -1.45 2.86 18.83
N TYR A 100 -0.85 1.77 19.31
CA TYR A 100 0.24 1.84 20.28
C TYR A 100 1.50 2.46 19.67
N TYR A 101 1.88 2.01 18.47
CA TYR A 101 3.02 2.53 17.73
C TYR A 101 2.87 4.03 17.46
N GLY A 102 1.71 4.44 16.92
CA GLY A 102 1.48 5.84 16.57
C GLY A 102 1.47 6.78 17.78
N LYS A 103 0.84 6.36 18.88
CA LYS A 103 0.73 7.19 20.09
C LYS A 103 2.00 7.21 20.93
N TYR A 104 2.71 6.09 21.01
CA TYR A 104 3.78 5.88 21.99
C TYR A 104 5.14 5.55 21.36
N GLY A 105 5.32 5.69 20.05
CA GLY A 105 6.58 5.39 19.35
C GLY A 105 7.81 6.11 19.93
N LYS A 106 7.63 7.37 20.37
CA LYS A 106 8.67 8.16 21.08
C LYS A 106 8.48 8.17 22.61
N GLY A 107 7.71 7.23 23.15
CA GLY A 107 7.47 7.06 24.58
C GLY A 107 6.26 7.81 25.14
N TRP A 108 5.86 7.42 26.35
CA TRP A 108 4.65 7.92 27.00
C TRP A 108 4.70 9.41 27.36
N LEU A 109 5.84 9.91 27.85
CA LEU A 109 5.99 11.33 28.15
C LEU A 109 5.88 12.20 26.88
N ASN A 110 6.44 11.74 25.76
CA ASN A 110 6.30 12.41 24.48
C ASN A 110 4.83 12.55 24.08
N SER A 111 4.04 11.47 24.23
CA SER A 111 2.61 11.46 23.87
C SER A 111 1.75 12.48 24.62
N LEU A 112 2.21 12.99 25.76
CA LEU A 112 1.48 13.94 26.60
C LEU A 112 1.97 15.38 26.45
N PHE A 113 3.29 15.58 26.39
CA PHE A 113 3.88 16.92 26.50
C PHE A 113 4.38 17.46 25.17
N ALA A 114 5.32 16.75 24.53
CA ALA A 114 6.00 17.23 23.34
C ALA A 114 5.20 16.96 22.04
N LYS A 115 4.44 15.86 22.01
CA LYS A 115 3.64 15.39 20.88
C LYS A 115 4.41 15.32 19.55
N ASP A 116 5.72 15.11 19.62
CA ASP A 116 6.59 14.98 18.45
C ASP A 116 6.37 13.61 17.80
N ASP A 117 6.09 13.57 16.49
CA ASP A 117 5.84 12.37 15.68
C ASP A 117 4.74 11.44 16.26
N VAL A 118 3.77 12.05 16.95
CA VAL A 118 2.57 11.37 17.42
C VAL A 118 1.57 11.32 16.28
N LYS A 119 1.14 10.10 15.96
CA LYS A 119 0.27 9.81 14.82
C LYS A 119 -0.83 8.84 15.20
N GLN A 120 -1.92 8.83 14.45
CA GLN A 120 -3.02 7.89 14.65
C GLN A 120 -3.27 7.10 13.36
N PRO A 121 -3.53 5.79 13.46
CA PRO A 121 -3.96 5.05 12.29
C PRO A 121 -5.31 5.58 11.81
N THR A 122 -5.51 5.61 10.49
CA THR A 122 -6.80 5.96 9.89
C THR A 122 -7.83 4.86 10.14
N SER A 123 -9.09 5.16 9.81
CA SER A 123 -10.22 4.23 9.95
C SER A 123 -10.86 3.85 8.60
N ASN A 124 -10.05 3.73 7.55
CA ASN A 124 -10.50 3.50 6.17
C ASN A 124 -10.34 2.05 5.68
N GLY A 125 -9.93 1.13 6.55
CA GLY A 125 -9.81 -0.29 6.26
C GLY A 125 -11.14 -1.05 6.17
N ILE A 126 -11.06 -2.38 6.04
CA ILE A 126 -12.24 -3.25 5.92
C ILE A 126 -12.48 -4.15 7.14
N TYR A 127 -11.45 -4.40 7.94
CA TYR A 127 -11.53 -5.21 9.15
C TYR A 127 -11.42 -4.37 10.42
N SER A 128 -11.84 -4.97 11.53
CA SER A 128 -11.78 -4.37 12.86
C SER A 128 -12.44 -2.97 12.89
N SER A 129 -13.65 -2.88 12.32
CA SER A 129 -14.43 -1.63 12.22
C SER A 129 -13.72 -0.50 11.48
N GLY A 130 -13.00 -0.84 10.39
CA GLY A 130 -12.31 0.12 9.56
C GLY A 130 -10.83 0.34 9.91
N ALA A 131 -10.28 -0.35 10.90
CA ALA A 131 -8.92 -0.06 11.36
C ALA A 131 -7.81 -0.59 10.44
N VAL A 132 -8.02 -1.74 9.77
CA VAL A 132 -6.99 -2.39 8.94
C VAL A 132 -7.58 -3.06 7.71
N THR A 133 -6.77 -3.20 6.65
CA THR A 133 -7.08 -3.94 5.43
C THR A 133 -6.14 -5.14 5.29
N PRO A 134 -6.63 -6.37 5.08
CA PRO A 134 -5.80 -7.51 4.75
C PRO A 134 -5.24 -7.36 3.33
N LEU A 135 -3.95 -7.57 3.16
CA LEU A 135 -3.26 -7.66 1.89
C LEU A 135 -2.50 -8.98 1.81
N MET A 136 -2.35 -9.51 0.61
CA MET A 136 -1.48 -10.67 0.37
C MET A 136 -0.14 -10.20 -0.17
N SER A 137 0.95 -10.66 0.43
CA SER A 137 2.29 -10.40 -0.08
C SER A 137 2.57 -11.24 -1.35
N LYS A 138 3.66 -10.92 -2.04
CA LYS A 138 4.17 -11.75 -3.16
C LYS A 138 4.60 -13.16 -2.73
N THR A 139 4.82 -13.35 -1.43
CA THR A 139 5.24 -14.61 -0.79
C THR A 139 4.07 -15.35 -0.14
N ASP A 140 2.83 -14.97 -0.46
CA ASP A 140 1.60 -15.58 0.09
C ASP A 140 1.50 -15.41 1.63
N GLU A 141 1.97 -14.27 2.13
CA GLU A 141 1.84 -13.90 3.55
C GLU A 141 0.74 -12.87 3.73
N LEU A 142 -0.14 -13.12 4.70
CA LEU A 142 -1.18 -12.18 5.09
C LEU A 142 -0.58 -11.00 5.87
N LEU A 143 -0.75 -9.79 5.33
CA LEU A 143 -0.34 -8.53 5.93
C LEU A 143 -1.56 -7.70 6.31
N TYR A 144 -1.54 -7.05 7.46
CA TYR A 144 -2.50 -6.01 7.80
C TYR A 144 -1.94 -4.63 7.47
N PHE A 145 -2.57 -3.97 6.52
CA PHE A 145 -2.28 -2.62 6.09
C PHE A 145 -3.13 -1.61 6.85
N THR A 146 -2.51 -0.50 7.25
CA THR A 146 -3.20 0.75 7.62
C THR A 146 -2.23 1.91 7.45
N ASP A 147 -2.75 3.06 7.06
CA ASP A 147 -2.02 4.31 7.02
C ASP A 147 -2.26 5.16 8.26
N PHE A 148 -1.47 6.22 8.39
CA PHE A 148 -1.45 7.08 9.56
C PHE A 148 -1.65 8.53 9.16
N THR A 149 -2.39 9.22 10.01
CA THR A 149 -2.65 10.66 9.94
C THR A 149 -2.18 11.35 11.23
N SER A 150 -2.23 12.68 11.23
CA SER A 150 -1.85 13.53 12.36
C SER A 150 -2.90 14.61 12.59
N ASP A 151 -3.25 14.85 13.85
CA ASP A 151 -4.11 15.98 14.26
C ASP A 151 -3.41 17.34 14.09
N ASP A 152 -2.08 17.33 13.89
CA ASP A 152 -1.26 18.50 13.64
C ASP A 152 -0.89 18.54 12.15
N GLU A 153 -1.51 19.48 11.42
CA GLU A 153 -1.32 19.74 9.99
C GLU A 153 0.14 20.05 9.62
N LYS A 154 1.01 20.32 10.60
CA LYS A 154 2.45 20.59 10.36
C LYS A 154 3.33 19.36 10.48
N GLN A 155 2.77 18.19 10.81
CA GLN A 155 3.53 16.97 11.00
C GLN A 155 3.46 16.04 9.78
N ASP A 156 4.00 16.47 8.66
CA ASP A 156 4.14 15.60 7.47
C ASP A 156 4.96 14.33 7.79
N SER A 157 5.85 14.39 8.80
CA SER A 157 6.63 13.24 9.26
C SER A 157 5.81 12.11 9.91
N ALA A 158 4.58 12.43 10.34
CA ALA A 158 3.64 11.49 10.93
C ALA A 158 2.85 10.69 9.87
N LEU A 159 2.87 11.16 8.61
CA LEU A 159 2.20 10.48 7.50
C LEU A 159 3.03 9.29 7.02
N GLY A 160 2.35 8.21 6.69
CA GLY A 160 2.96 6.95 6.29
C GLY A 160 2.01 5.78 6.49
N TYR A 161 2.51 4.57 6.31
CA TYR A 161 1.70 3.36 6.46
C TYR A 161 2.47 2.23 7.11
N SER A 162 1.73 1.28 7.65
CA SER A 162 2.28 0.08 8.25
C SER A 162 1.79 -1.18 7.56
N LEU A 163 2.64 -2.20 7.61
CA LEU A 163 2.32 -3.57 7.27
C LEU A 163 2.65 -4.43 8.49
N ILE A 164 1.66 -5.15 9.01
CA ILE A 164 1.85 -6.12 10.10
C ILE A 164 1.64 -7.52 9.54
N ASN A 165 2.68 -8.35 9.57
CA ASN A 165 2.56 -9.74 9.16
C ASN A 165 1.73 -10.53 10.19
N ALA A 166 0.61 -11.12 9.74
CA ALA A 166 -0.33 -11.81 10.61
C ALA A 166 0.24 -13.10 11.22
N ARG A 167 1.30 -13.68 10.64
CA ARG A 167 1.96 -14.88 11.13
C ARG A 167 3.10 -14.59 12.08
N THR A 168 3.95 -13.61 11.76
CA THR A 168 5.14 -13.30 12.57
C THR A 168 4.87 -12.24 13.64
N GLY A 169 3.85 -11.40 13.45
CA GLY A 169 3.58 -10.23 14.27
C GLY A 169 4.62 -9.11 14.09
N VAL A 170 5.47 -9.19 13.08
CA VAL A 170 6.41 -8.11 12.75
C VAL A 170 5.63 -6.96 12.12
N MET A 171 5.84 -5.75 12.66
CA MET A 171 5.32 -4.49 12.13
C MET A 171 6.45 -3.74 11.43
N GLU A 172 6.19 -3.34 10.19
CA GLU A 172 7.05 -2.45 9.43
C GLU A 172 6.29 -1.15 9.13
N PHE A 173 6.97 -0.02 9.28
CA PHE A 173 6.40 1.30 9.01
C PHE A 173 7.19 1.98 7.88
N TYR A 174 6.46 2.45 6.88
CA TYR A 174 6.96 3.05 5.66
C TYR A 174 6.52 4.50 5.58
N ARG A 175 7.42 5.37 5.13
CA ARG A 175 7.17 6.79 4.90
C ARG A 175 8.04 7.31 3.78
N ASP A 176 7.54 8.33 3.09
CA ASP A 176 8.28 9.05 2.06
C ASP A 176 8.95 10.29 2.68
N LYS A 177 10.16 10.61 2.23
CA LYS A 177 10.91 11.77 2.72
C LYS A 177 10.30 13.10 2.27
N LYS A 178 9.62 13.10 1.12
CA LYS A 178 8.94 14.28 0.55
C LYS A 178 7.55 14.48 1.14
N GLY A 179 7.12 13.61 2.06
CA GLY A 179 5.74 13.56 2.55
C GLY A 179 4.83 12.81 1.58
N MET A 180 3.77 12.21 2.12
CA MET A 180 2.72 11.57 1.33
C MET A 180 1.36 11.90 1.94
N MET A 181 0.36 12.08 1.10
CA MET A 181 -1.04 12.16 1.48
C MET A 181 -1.50 10.86 2.14
N ASP A 182 -2.34 10.98 3.17
CA ASP A 182 -3.05 9.87 3.78
C ASP A 182 -4.29 9.44 2.98
N SER A 183 -4.92 8.36 3.41
CA SER A 183 -6.09 7.79 2.76
C SER A 183 -7.32 8.69 2.83
N ASP A 184 -7.45 9.53 3.86
CA ASP A 184 -8.53 10.51 3.97
C ASP A 184 -8.43 11.56 2.85
N GLY A 185 -7.21 12.05 2.57
CA GLY A 185 -6.96 12.92 1.42
C GLY A 185 -7.30 12.23 0.09
N ALA A 186 -6.89 10.97 -0.09
CA ALA A 186 -7.16 10.22 -1.32
C ALA A 186 -8.66 9.98 -1.54
N ILE A 187 -9.41 9.64 -0.48
CA ILE A 187 -10.88 9.52 -0.50
C ILE A 187 -11.51 10.85 -0.91
N GLN A 188 -11.12 11.96 -0.28
CA GLN A 188 -11.68 13.27 -0.60
C GLN A 188 -11.46 13.69 -2.05
N ILE A 189 -10.29 13.37 -2.62
CA ILE A 189 -10.00 13.62 -4.04
C ILE A 189 -10.91 12.75 -4.92
N ALA A 190 -11.00 11.45 -4.63
CA ALA A 190 -11.80 10.52 -5.41
C ALA A 190 -13.30 10.89 -5.42
N GLU A 191 -13.87 11.30 -4.29
CA GLU A 191 -15.28 11.72 -4.19
C GLU A 191 -15.57 13.03 -4.95
N LYS A 192 -14.56 13.89 -5.11
CA LYS A 192 -14.66 15.16 -5.85
C LYS A 192 -14.55 15.00 -7.37
N ILE A 193 -14.27 13.80 -7.89
CA ILE A 193 -14.25 13.56 -9.34
C ILE A 193 -15.65 13.68 -9.94
N TYR A 194 -16.66 13.14 -9.25
CA TYR A 194 -18.06 13.15 -9.68
C TYR A 194 -19.00 13.61 -8.55
N PRO A 195 -18.89 14.86 -8.09
CA PRO A 195 -19.65 15.36 -6.94
C PRO A 195 -21.17 15.29 -7.16
N GLU A 196 -21.61 15.40 -8.42
CA GLU A 196 -23.01 15.30 -8.81
C GLU A 196 -23.59 13.88 -8.63
N LYS A 197 -22.75 12.85 -8.74
CA LYS A 197 -23.17 11.45 -8.64
C LYS A 197 -23.24 10.95 -7.20
N LYS A 198 -22.65 11.70 -6.25
CA LYS A 198 -22.57 11.32 -4.83
C LYS A 198 -22.02 9.91 -4.63
N TRP A 199 -21.00 9.58 -5.40
CA TRP A 199 -20.28 8.32 -5.24
C TRP A 199 -19.42 8.38 -3.99
N GLU A 200 -19.35 7.27 -3.27
CA GLU A 200 -18.53 7.11 -2.08
C GLU A 200 -17.22 6.43 -2.45
N ALA A 201 -16.11 6.97 -1.95
CA ALA A 201 -14.81 6.37 -2.12
C ALA A 201 -14.49 5.48 -0.92
N LYS A 202 -14.12 4.21 -1.16
CA LYS A 202 -13.85 3.21 -0.12
C LYS A 202 -12.61 2.38 -0.44
N MET A 203 -12.16 1.65 0.57
CA MET A 203 -11.06 0.68 0.48
C MET A 203 -9.80 1.27 -0.16
N PRO A 204 -9.30 2.43 0.32
CA PRO A 204 -8.02 2.95 -0.15
C PRO A 204 -6.90 1.98 0.21
N ILE A 205 -6.11 1.60 -0.78
CA ILE A 205 -4.94 0.73 -0.64
C ILE A 205 -3.76 1.38 -1.35
N LEU A 206 -2.59 1.34 -0.72
CA LEU A 206 -1.39 1.98 -1.24
C LEU A 206 -0.48 0.94 -1.90
N TYR A 207 -0.12 1.18 -3.15
CA TYR A 207 0.83 0.38 -3.93
C TYR A 207 1.97 1.24 -4.46
N ASN A 208 3.13 0.62 -4.68
CA ASN A 208 4.20 1.25 -5.43
C ASN A 208 4.04 0.92 -6.92
N ILE A 209 3.81 1.94 -7.75
CA ILE A 209 3.71 1.81 -9.21
C ILE A 209 4.86 2.63 -9.82
N GLU A 210 5.78 1.95 -10.49
CA GLU A 210 6.95 2.57 -11.15
C GLU A 210 7.76 3.49 -10.20
N GLY A 211 7.96 3.06 -8.95
CA GLY A 211 8.67 3.84 -7.93
C GLY A 211 7.82 4.89 -7.21
N THR A 212 6.57 5.10 -7.62
CA THR A 212 5.68 6.12 -7.05
C THR A 212 4.64 5.49 -6.11
N PRO A 213 4.56 5.90 -4.83
CA PRO A 213 3.49 5.47 -3.94
C PRO A 213 2.15 6.00 -4.47
N THR A 214 1.20 5.11 -4.69
CA THR A 214 -0.06 5.38 -5.38
C THR A 214 -1.22 4.79 -4.59
N TRP A 215 -2.18 5.64 -4.26
CA TRP A 215 -3.46 5.25 -3.71
C TRP A 215 -4.35 4.67 -4.81
N ILE A 216 -4.90 3.49 -4.56
CA ILE A 216 -5.93 2.88 -5.37
C ILE A 216 -7.20 2.89 -4.52
N VAL A 217 -8.24 3.56 -5.01
CA VAL A 217 -9.49 3.77 -4.27
C VAL A 217 -10.65 3.26 -5.12
N SER A 218 -11.63 2.62 -4.48
CA SER A 218 -12.83 2.12 -5.16
C SER A 218 -13.96 3.13 -5.05
N LEU A 219 -14.61 3.45 -6.17
CA LEU A 219 -15.82 4.27 -6.22
C LEU A 219 -17.06 3.38 -6.21
N LEU A 220 -18.01 3.70 -5.32
CA LEU A 220 -19.28 3.02 -5.17
C LEU A 220 -20.42 4.03 -5.35
N ASP A 221 -21.54 3.64 -5.94
CA ASP A 221 -22.74 4.49 -5.89
C ASP A 221 -23.41 4.47 -4.51
N THR A 222 -24.47 5.27 -4.37
CA THR A 222 -25.25 5.40 -3.13
C THR A 222 -25.92 4.09 -2.69
N ASN A 223 -25.97 3.06 -3.54
CA ASN A 223 -26.49 1.73 -3.20
C ASN A 223 -25.36 0.74 -2.87
N GLY A 224 -24.10 1.18 -2.85
CA GLY A 224 -22.93 0.34 -2.62
C GLY A 224 -22.53 -0.49 -3.84
N ILE A 225 -22.96 -0.13 -5.05
CA ILE A 225 -22.57 -0.84 -6.28
C ILE A 225 -21.28 -0.23 -6.81
N PHE A 226 -20.29 -1.09 -7.07
CA PHE A 226 -19.00 -0.70 -7.62
C PHE A 226 -19.14 0.02 -8.97
N LYS A 227 -18.38 1.11 -9.16
CA LYS A 227 -18.38 1.95 -10.38
C LYS A 227 -17.02 2.08 -11.05
N GLY A 228 -15.93 1.96 -10.30
CA GLY A 228 -14.60 2.09 -10.87
C GLY A 228 -13.53 2.27 -9.83
N TYR A 229 -12.31 2.44 -10.33
CA TYR A 229 -11.11 2.68 -9.56
C TYR A 229 -10.61 4.10 -9.79
N VAL A 230 -9.95 4.65 -8.79
CA VAL A 230 -9.20 5.90 -8.90
C VAL A 230 -7.78 5.62 -8.43
N TYR A 231 -6.81 5.89 -9.30
CA TYR A 231 -5.39 5.82 -9.02
C TYR A 231 -4.89 7.24 -8.78
N ILE A 232 -4.30 7.51 -7.63
CA ILE A 232 -3.85 8.85 -7.22
C ILE A 232 -2.43 8.73 -6.67
N SER A 233 -1.49 9.50 -7.21
CA SER A 233 -0.15 9.57 -6.61
C SER A 233 -0.26 10.16 -5.20
N ALA A 234 0.32 9.45 -4.23
CA ALA A 234 0.31 9.89 -2.84
C ALA A 234 1.22 11.11 -2.60
N THR A 235 2.13 11.43 -3.53
CA THR A 235 3.04 12.58 -3.42
C THR A 235 2.67 13.74 -4.32
N ASP A 236 1.78 13.53 -5.31
CA ASP A 236 1.31 14.57 -6.24
C ASP A 236 -0.15 14.27 -6.63
N SER A 237 -1.10 14.93 -5.96
CA SER A 237 -2.53 14.72 -6.16
C SER A 237 -3.02 15.04 -7.57
N ASP A 238 -2.28 15.84 -8.35
CA ASP A 238 -2.68 16.17 -9.72
C ASP A 238 -2.44 14.98 -10.68
N ILE A 239 -1.57 14.05 -10.28
CA ILE A 239 -1.41 12.75 -10.95
C ILE A 239 -2.50 11.81 -10.45
N LEU A 240 -3.68 11.93 -11.05
CA LEU A 240 -4.79 10.99 -10.84
C LEU A 240 -5.39 10.48 -12.16
N VAL A 241 -5.90 9.26 -12.17
CA VAL A 241 -6.67 8.66 -13.28
C VAL A 241 -7.79 7.79 -12.71
N ASP A 242 -9.00 7.91 -13.24
CA ASP A 242 -10.13 7.03 -12.93
C ASP A 242 -10.57 6.18 -14.12
N GLY A 243 -11.21 5.04 -13.85
CA GLY A 243 -11.78 4.16 -14.86
C GLY A 243 -12.50 2.95 -14.27
N ASP A 244 -13.29 2.26 -15.10
CA ASP A 244 -14.12 1.12 -14.69
C ASP A 244 -13.37 -0.23 -14.69
N ASP A 245 -12.22 -0.29 -15.37
CA ASP A 245 -11.36 -1.46 -15.46
C ASP A 245 -10.00 -1.20 -14.78
N ALA A 246 -9.59 -2.08 -13.87
CA ALA A 246 -8.39 -1.89 -13.06
C ALA A 246 -7.11 -1.80 -13.92
N GLU A 247 -6.97 -2.68 -14.92
CA GLU A 247 -5.75 -2.80 -15.73
C GLU A 247 -5.63 -1.61 -16.68
N LYS A 248 -6.71 -1.25 -17.39
CA LYS A 248 -6.70 -0.08 -18.28
C LYS A 248 -6.42 1.21 -17.51
N THR A 249 -7.01 1.36 -16.33
CA THR A 249 -6.79 2.53 -15.47
C THR A 249 -5.34 2.57 -14.99
N LEU A 250 -4.75 1.43 -14.61
CA LEU A 250 -3.32 1.33 -14.26
C LEU A 250 -2.42 1.74 -15.43
N GLN A 251 -2.69 1.25 -16.65
CA GLN A 251 -1.89 1.62 -17.83
C GLN A 251 -1.99 3.11 -18.13
N ALA A 252 -3.20 3.69 -18.06
CA ALA A 252 -3.40 5.12 -18.24
C ALA A 252 -2.70 5.94 -17.13
N PHE A 253 -2.71 5.45 -15.89
CA PHE A 253 -1.98 6.04 -14.78
C PHE A 253 -0.46 5.99 -15.00
N LYS A 254 0.10 4.88 -15.47
CA LYS A 254 1.53 4.75 -15.83
C LYS A 254 1.94 5.72 -16.93
N VAL A 255 1.10 5.92 -17.94
CA VAL A 255 1.31 6.95 -18.97
C VAL A 255 1.33 8.34 -18.33
N LYS A 256 0.36 8.66 -17.47
CA LYS A 256 0.31 9.96 -16.78
C LYS A 256 1.54 10.18 -15.87
N LEU A 257 1.98 9.14 -15.17
CA LEU A 257 3.22 9.16 -14.39
C LEU A 257 4.45 9.39 -15.26
N SER A 258 4.55 8.73 -16.41
CA SER A 258 5.69 8.87 -17.33
C SER A 258 5.79 10.30 -17.88
N LEU A 259 4.63 10.89 -18.16
CA LEU A 259 4.46 12.24 -18.67
C LEU A 259 4.83 13.32 -17.64
N LYS A 260 4.43 13.19 -16.36
CA LYS A 260 4.88 14.11 -15.29
C LYS A 260 6.30 13.78 -14.77
N GLY A 261 6.65 12.50 -14.74
CA GLY A 261 7.92 11.94 -14.26
C GLY A 261 9.13 12.31 -15.11
N SER A 262 8.88 12.91 -16.27
CA SER A 262 9.83 13.74 -17.00
C SER A 262 10.60 14.75 -16.12
N ASN A 263 10.10 15.16 -14.94
CA ASN A 263 10.84 15.99 -13.98
C ASN A 263 11.50 15.23 -12.79
N ASN A 264 11.29 13.91 -12.66
CA ASN A 264 11.84 13.09 -11.56
C ASN A 264 12.84 12.09 -12.11
N LYS A 265 14.13 12.35 -11.88
CA LYS A 265 15.23 11.41 -12.18
C LYS A 265 14.91 10.01 -11.65
N ASN A 266 14.90 9.02 -12.53
CA ASN A 266 14.66 7.64 -12.16
C ASN A 266 15.74 7.17 -11.17
N THR A 267 15.35 6.75 -9.96
CA THR A 267 16.30 6.37 -8.89
C THR A 267 16.78 4.91 -8.99
N SER A 268 16.27 4.15 -9.96
CA SER A 268 16.63 2.73 -10.17
C SER A 268 17.31 2.55 -11.54
N LYS A 269 18.62 2.79 -11.59
CA LYS A 269 19.46 2.53 -12.78
C LYS A 269 19.79 1.04 -13.00
N THR A 270 19.24 0.13 -12.19
CA THR A 270 19.73 -1.26 -12.09
C THR A 270 19.45 -2.13 -13.32
N ASP A 271 18.57 -1.73 -14.24
CA ASP A 271 18.22 -2.51 -15.45
C ASP A 271 18.21 -1.67 -16.76
N ALA A 272 18.83 -0.49 -16.75
CA ALA A 272 18.85 0.36 -17.94
C ALA A 272 19.74 -0.25 -19.04
N LYS A 273 19.22 -0.29 -20.26
CA LYS A 273 19.97 -0.71 -21.46
C LYS A 273 20.19 0.49 -22.37
N GLU A 274 21.37 0.53 -22.98
CA GLU A 274 21.66 1.49 -24.03
C GLU A 274 20.82 1.16 -25.27
N VAL A 275 20.08 2.14 -25.75
CA VAL A 275 19.24 2.08 -26.95
C VAL A 275 19.77 3.13 -27.91
N SER A 276 19.94 2.75 -29.18
CA SER A 276 20.27 3.69 -30.24
C SER A 276 19.47 3.39 -31.50
N GLY A 277 19.11 4.44 -32.23
CA GLY A 277 18.38 4.30 -33.48
C GLY A 277 18.05 5.64 -34.12
N LYS A 278 17.46 5.55 -35.30
CA LYS A 278 16.99 6.69 -36.06
C LYS A 278 15.56 7.03 -35.67
N VAL A 279 15.26 8.30 -35.44
CA VAL A 279 13.93 8.75 -35.03
C VAL A 279 12.95 8.66 -36.19
N LYS A 280 11.86 7.91 -36.00
CA LYS A 280 10.79 7.72 -36.97
C LYS A 280 9.67 8.75 -36.82
N ARG A 281 9.33 9.12 -35.58
CA ARG A 281 8.26 10.08 -35.26
C ARG A 281 8.63 10.88 -34.04
N VAL A 282 8.20 12.15 -34.02
CA VAL A 282 8.30 13.04 -32.87
C VAL A 282 6.95 13.70 -32.62
N ASN A 283 6.56 13.78 -31.36
CA ASN A 283 5.42 14.53 -30.88
C ASN A 283 5.85 15.36 -29.67
N LYS A 284 5.39 16.61 -29.57
CA LYS A 284 5.73 17.51 -28.48
C LYS A 284 4.45 17.93 -27.78
N ILE A 285 4.41 17.75 -26.46
CA ILE A 285 3.25 18.06 -25.64
C ILE A 285 3.69 18.89 -24.44
N VAL A 286 2.87 19.86 -24.05
CA VAL A 286 3.11 20.67 -22.85
C VAL A 286 2.25 20.10 -21.73
N ILE A 287 2.89 19.70 -20.63
CA ILE A 287 2.24 19.16 -19.43
C ILE A 287 2.69 20.04 -18.26
N ASP A 288 1.73 20.68 -17.58
CA ASP A 288 1.98 21.58 -16.44
C ASP A 288 3.07 22.64 -16.72
N GLY A 289 3.08 23.18 -17.95
CA GLY A 289 4.05 24.20 -18.38
C GLY A 289 5.45 23.66 -18.72
N THR A 290 5.70 22.35 -18.58
CA THR A 290 6.94 21.70 -19.00
C THR A 290 6.73 21.02 -20.36
N GLU A 291 7.59 21.32 -21.35
CA GLU A 291 7.54 20.66 -22.66
C GLU A 291 8.16 19.26 -22.55
N THR A 292 7.38 18.25 -22.93
CA THR A 292 7.76 16.84 -22.99
C THR A 292 7.76 16.40 -24.45
N VAL A 293 8.86 15.77 -24.86
CA VAL A 293 9.04 15.24 -26.21
C VAL A 293 8.83 13.73 -26.19
N SER A 294 7.90 13.25 -27.00
CA SER A 294 7.63 11.83 -27.22
C SER A 294 8.13 11.42 -28.60
N PHE A 295 8.86 10.33 -28.72
CA PHE A 295 9.40 9.88 -29.99
C PHE A 295 9.41 8.35 -30.13
N MET A 296 9.55 7.87 -31.36
CA MET A 296 9.68 6.45 -31.70
C MET A 296 10.88 6.27 -32.61
N LEU A 297 11.59 5.14 -32.49
CA LEU A 297 12.70 4.78 -33.36
C LEU A 297 12.23 3.96 -34.57
N GLU A 298 13.03 3.91 -35.63
CA GLU A 298 12.80 3.00 -36.75
C GLU A 298 12.89 1.54 -36.27
N LYS A 299 11.91 0.72 -36.69
CA LYS A 299 11.81 -0.72 -36.34
C LYS A 299 11.63 -0.99 -34.83
N ASP A 300 11.31 0.04 -34.05
CA ASP A 300 10.87 -0.08 -32.67
C ASP A 300 9.44 0.44 -32.54
N ALA A 301 8.59 -0.30 -31.81
CA ALA A 301 7.22 0.09 -31.52
C ALA A 301 7.09 0.82 -30.18
N GLN A 302 8.15 0.83 -29.36
CA GLN A 302 8.19 1.50 -28.08
C GLN A 302 8.11 3.03 -28.26
N VAL A 303 7.32 3.68 -27.42
CA VAL A 303 7.28 5.15 -27.31
C VAL A 303 8.24 5.59 -26.23
N TYR A 304 9.19 6.45 -26.56
CA TYR A 304 10.11 7.05 -25.60
C TYR A 304 9.67 8.46 -25.27
N THR A 305 9.81 8.88 -24.02
CA THR A 305 9.53 10.25 -23.60
C THR A 305 10.64 10.87 -22.79
N ILE A 306 10.91 12.14 -23.05
CA ILE A 306 11.91 12.92 -22.32
C ILE A 306 11.39 14.34 -22.07
N SER A 307 11.69 14.87 -20.90
CA SER A 307 11.44 16.27 -20.59
C SER A 307 12.52 17.18 -21.12
N THR A 308 12.11 18.35 -21.59
CA THR A 308 13.04 19.44 -21.89
C THR A 308 13.76 19.96 -20.63
N SER A 309 13.22 19.73 -19.43
CA SER A 309 13.88 20.05 -18.16
C SER A 309 15.03 19.10 -17.81
N ASN A 310 14.91 17.83 -18.20
CA ASN A 310 15.92 16.79 -18.00
C ASN A 310 17.08 16.96 -18.98
N ASN A 311 16.75 17.15 -20.26
CA ASN A 311 17.73 17.44 -21.30
C ASN A 311 17.17 18.52 -22.23
N VAL A 312 17.80 19.70 -22.22
CA VAL A 312 17.36 20.86 -23.01
C VAL A 312 17.48 20.61 -24.52
N TYR A 313 18.42 19.79 -24.98
CA TYR A 313 18.60 19.50 -26.40
C TYR A 313 17.45 18.69 -26.99
N SER A 314 16.70 17.96 -26.15
CA SER A 314 15.51 17.22 -26.58
C SER A 314 14.45 18.11 -27.26
N MET A 315 14.41 19.41 -26.94
CA MET A 315 13.48 20.36 -27.60
C MET A 315 13.73 20.50 -29.11
N PHE A 316 14.94 20.16 -29.58
CA PHE A 316 15.33 20.24 -30.99
C PHE A 316 15.19 18.93 -31.75
N LEU A 317 14.80 17.84 -31.08
CA LEU A 317 14.63 16.51 -31.69
C LEU A 317 13.66 16.56 -32.89
N LYS A 318 14.05 15.91 -33.98
CA LYS A 318 13.31 15.83 -35.24
C LYS A 318 13.28 14.40 -35.79
N GLU A 319 12.35 14.17 -36.69
CA GLU A 319 12.32 12.93 -37.49
C GLU A 319 13.58 12.84 -38.34
N GLY A 320 14.22 11.67 -38.30
CA GLY A 320 15.46 11.39 -39.01
C GLY A 320 16.74 11.53 -38.19
N ASP A 321 16.68 12.14 -36.99
CA ASP A 321 17.84 12.28 -36.11
C ASP A 321 18.34 10.91 -35.64
N GLN A 322 19.67 10.76 -35.52
CA GLN A 322 20.29 9.60 -34.89
C GLN A 322 20.45 9.90 -33.38
N VAL A 323 19.94 9.00 -32.54
CA VAL A 323 19.95 9.18 -31.09
C VAL A 323 20.53 7.98 -30.34
N SER A 324 21.02 8.23 -29.14
CA SER A 324 21.38 7.20 -28.16
C SER A 324 21.00 7.64 -26.73
N PHE A 325 20.56 6.69 -25.92
CA PHE A 325 20.11 6.94 -24.54
C PHE A 325 20.01 5.64 -23.74
N ASP A 326 19.96 5.75 -22.42
CA ASP A 326 19.68 4.64 -21.52
C ASP A 326 18.18 4.53 -21.24
N ALA A 327 17.61 3.34 -21.41
CA ALA A 327 16.21 3.06 -21.14
C ALA A 327 15.99 1.73 -20.40
N SER A 328 15.13 1.76 -19.38
CA SER A 328 14.61 0.56 -18.71
C SER A 328 13.30 0.16 -19.37
N ILE A 329 13.39 -0.64 -20.45
CA ILE A 329 12.21 -1.06 -21.22
C ILE A 329 11.53 -2.23 -20.48
N SER A 330 10.24 -2.07 -20.18
CA SER A 330 9.37 -3.13 -19.69
C SER A 330 8.47 -3.62 -20.83
N SER A 331 8.34 -4.94 -21.01
CA SER A 331 7.46 -5.52 -22.05
C SER A 331 6.00 -5.13 -21.91
N ASP A 332 5.60 -4.75 -20.70
CA ASP A 332 4.20 -4.53 -20.32
C ASP A 332 3.83 -3.05 -20.36
N ASN A 333 4.77 -2.16 -20.68
CA ASN A 333 4.55 -0.73 -20.78
C ASN A 333 4.96 -0.23 -22.19
N PRO A 334 4.00 0.20 -23.05
CA PRO A 334 4.30 0.67 -24.40
C PRO A 334 5.05 2.02 -24.42
N MET A 335 5.25 2.63 -23.25
CA MET A 335 5.86 3.94 -23.10
C MET A 335 6.97 3.92 -22.03
N THR A 336 8.12 4.51 -22.33
CA THR A 336 9.27 4.56 -21.42
C THR A 336 9.80 5.99 -21.30
N THR A 337 9.86 6.51 -20.09
CA THR A 337 10.54 7.79 -19.82
C THR A 337 12.04 7.58 -19.68
N ILE A 338 12.81 8.43 -20.34
CA ILE A 338 14.27 8.45 -20.30
C ILE A 338 14.77 9.73 -19.61
N ASP A 339 15.91 9.63 -18.94
CA ASP A 339 16.48 10.74 -18.16
C ASP A 339 17.38 11.65 -19.00
N ASP A 340 18.01 11.12 -20.05
CA ASP A 340 18.97 11.84 -20.89
C ASP A 340 18.88 11.33 -22.35
N ILE A 341 19.32 12.15 -23.30
CA ILE A 341 19.40 11.77 -24.72
C ILE A 341 20.58 12.45 -25.40
N LEU A 342 21.33 11.67 -26.17
CA LEU A 342 22.33 12.15 -27.10
C LEU A 342 21.72 12.18 -28.50
N ILE A 343 21.78 13.34 -29.14
CA ILE A 343 21.33 13.56 -30.51
C ILE A 343 22.59 13.96 -31.30
N GLU A 344 23.03 13.12 -32.22
CA GLU A 344 24.40 13.17 -32.81
C GLU A 344 24.77 14.54 -33.41
N GLU A 345 23.82 15.25 -34.02
CA GLU A 345 24.07 16.57 -34.65
C GLU A 345 23.63 17.78 -33.79
N VAL A 346 23.15 17.54 -32.56
CA VAL A 346 22.53 18.59 -31.72
C VAL A 346 23.15 18.65 -30.33
N THR A 347 23.42 17.51 -29.71
CA THR A 347 24.02 17.43 -28.38
C THR A 347 25.54 17.63 -28.51
N PRO A 348 26.15 18.64 -27.86
CA PRO A 348 27.59 18.82 -27.90
C PRO A 348 28.31 17.62 -27.28
N ASP A 349 29.49 17.30 -27.81
CA ASP A 349 30.40 16.33 -27.18
C ASP A 349 30.73 16.80 -25.76
N LYS A 350 30.61 15.89 -24.78
CA LYS A 350 31.04 16.16 -23.41
C LYS A 350 32.58 16.19 -23.40
N GLU A 351 33.16 17.38 -23.23
CA GLU A 351 34.61 17.57 -22.99
C GLU A 351 35.11 16.84 -21.74
#